data_AF-A0A0F9BYG8-F1
#
_entry.id   AF-A0A0F9BYG8-F1
#
_cell.length_a   1.000
_cell.length_b   1.000
_cell.length_c   1.000
_cell.angle_alpha   90.00
_cell.angle_beta   90.00
_cell.angle_gamma   90.00
#
_symmetry.space_group_name_H-M   'P 1'
#
loop_
_entity.id
_entity.type
_entity.pdbx_description
1 polymer ?
#
loop_
_entity_poly.entity_id
_entity_poly.type
_entity_poly.pdbx_seq_one_letter_code
_entity_poly.pdbx_strand_id
1 'polypeptide(L)'
;MKYCKCGCGQSIKESNIFVVGHGSRINNPVPKGSKRPLEFCRKISEQKRIFFDSPQSLETRKKMSENKKGKPSPKKGIPNPLFQGDNNPMRKYPEARRKISLSKMGDKNPMRRPEVIAKRLKDFAERGVYAENGKKISKTTLERIASGQIVRRSGYTFSDEAKEKMRLAKVGKCSGEDNSNWKGGKSFYIYPKEFNLKLKEEVKERDEHKCQVCAKPKGILGVHHIDYDKNNNIMDNLLTVCRKCNGLLNKNRKMFSYMLSDIDRWLKMSLGVREALVIGVRMGMPYAR
;
A
#
# COMPACT_ATOMS: atom_id res chain seq x y z
N MET A 1 -16.51 -36.49 -16.64
CA MET A 1 -16.78 -35.37 -15.71
C MET A 1 -15.47 -34.85 -15.13
N LYS A 2 -15.23 -33.53 -15.17
CA LYS A 2 -14.12 -32.92 -14.44
C LYS A 2 -14.59 -32.45 -13.07
N TYR A 3 -13.70 -32.47 -12.08
CA TYR A 3 -13.96 -31.97 -10.74
C TYR A 3 -13.15 -30.69 -10.46
N CYS A 4 -13.69 -29.83 -9.62
CA CYS A 4 -13.10 -28.54 -9.26
C CYS A 4 -11.71 -28.70 -8.61
N LYS A 5 -10.69 -28.03 -9.17
CA LYS A 5 -9.28 -28.13 -8.68
C LYS A 5 -9.00 -27.50 -7.31
N CYS A 6 -9.99 -26.91 -6.64
CA CYS A 6 -9.82 -26.43 -5.27
C CYS A 6 -9.96 -27.54 -4.21
N GLY A 7 -10.36 -28.77 -4.60
CA GLY A 7 -10.54 -29.90 -3.68
C GLY A 7 -11.93 -30.00 -3.04
N CYS A 8 -12.95 -29.28 -3.53
CA CYS A 8 -14.31 -29.35 -2.96
C CYS A 8 -15.16 -30.54 -3.43
N GLY A 9 -14.70 -31.32 -4.41
CA GLY A 9 -15.42 -32.48 -4.94
C GLY A 9 -16.58 -32.18 -5.89
N GLN A 10 -16.91 -30.91 -6.16
CA GLN A 10 -18.01 -30.55 -7.08
C GLN A 10 -17.61 -30.72 -8.56
N SER A 11 -18.54 -31.18 -9.40
CA SER A 11 -18.37 -31.34 -10.84
C SER A 11 -18.39 -30.00 -11.59
N ILE A 12 -17.59 -29.86 -12.63
CA ILE A 12 -17.48 -28.64 -13.46
C ILE A 12 -17.71 -28.93 -14.94
N LYS A 13 -18.17 -27.92 -15.69
CA LYS A 13 -18.24 -27.93 -17.15
C LYS A 13 -16.83 -28.09 -17.74
N GLU A 14 -16.72 -28.70 -18.91
CA GLU A 14 -15.46 -29.13 -19.53
C GLU A 14 -14.43 -28.02 -19.76
N SER A 15 -14.90 -26.79 -20.00
CA SER A 15 -14.10 -25.57 -20.20
C SER A 15 -13.68 -24.88 -18.90
N ASN A 16 -14.27 -25.24 -17.75
CA ASN A 16 -13.98 -24.61 -16.48
C ASN A 16 -12.92 -25.40 -15.69
N ILE A 17 -12.11 -24.68 -14.91
CA ILE A 17 -11.10 -25.27 -13.99
C ILE A 17 -11.64 -25.29 -12.55
N PHE A 18 -12.55 -24.37 -12.23
CA PHE A 18 -13.16 -24.17 -10.93
C PHE A 18 -14.68 -23.99 -11.08
N VAL A 19 -15.43 -24.34 -10.04
CA VAL A 19 -16.84 -23.91 -9.90
C VAL A 19 -16.87 -22.39 -9.83
N VAL A 20 -17.91 -21.75 -10.35
CA VAL A 20 -18.09 -20.30 -10.28
C VAL A 20 -18.01 -19.86 -8.81
N GLY A 21 -17.06 -18.97 -8.50
CA GLY A 21 -16.78 -18.51 -7.13
C GLY A 21 -15.59 -19.20 -6.44
N HIS A 22 -15.08 -20.32 -6.98
CA HIS A 22 -13.88 -20.98 -6.45
C HIS A 22 -12.62 -20.41 -7.11
N GLY A 23 -11.70 -19.87 -6.30
CA GLY A 23 -10.44 -19.28 -6.79
C GLY A 23 -9.25 -20.22 -6.67
N SER A 24 -8.24 -20.01 -7.51
CA SER A 24 -6.98 -20.79 -7.59
C SER A 24 -6.04 -20.60 -6.39
N ARG A 25 -6.54 -20.32 -5.19
CA ARG A 25 -5.69 -20.25 -4.00
C ARG A 25 -5.31 -21.66 -3.61
N ILE A 26 -4.21 -22.14 -4.19
CA ILE A 26 -3.31 -23.10 -3.54
C ILE A 26 -2.74 -22.38 -2.30
N ASN A 27 -3.59 -22.22 -1.30
CA ASN A 27 -3.17 -22.25 0.07
C ASN A 27 -3.62 -23.63 0.50
N ASN A 28 -2.70 -24.47 1.00
CA ASN A 28 -3.12 -25.59 1.84
C ASN A 28 -4.13 -25.01 2.83
N PRO A 29 -5.42 -25.38 2.75
CA PRO A 29 -6.44 -24.76 3.56
C PRO A 29 -6.19 -25.27 4.96
N VAL A 30 -5.43 -24.51 5.75
CA VAL A 30 -5.55 -24.57 7.20
C VAL A 30 -6.96 -24.05 7.46
N PRO A 31 -7.89 -24.88 7.97
CA PRO A 31 -9.24 -24.44 8.27
C PRO A 31 -9.23 -23.10 8.99
N LYS A 32 -10.11 -22.18 8.61
CA LYS A 32 -10.31 -20.93 9.37
C LYS A 32 -10.65 -21.30 10.82
N GLY A 33 -9.69 -21.14 11.72
CA GLY A 33 -9.83 -21.50 13.14
C GLY A 33 -8.83 -22.53 13.64
N SER A 34 -8.13 -23.29 12.78
CA SER A 34 -7.12 -24.24 13.26
C SER A 34 -5.78 -23.54 13.49
N LYS A 35 -5.25 -23.69 14.71
CA LYS A 35 -3.88 -23.30 15.03
C LYS A 35 -2.94 -24.30 14.34
N ARG A 36 -1.86 -23.82 13.72
CA ARG A 36 -0.79 -24.71 13.25
C ARG A 36 -0.29 -25.54 14.44
N PRO A 37 -0.01 -26.85 14.27
CA PRO A 37 0.56 -27.66 15.34
C PRO A 37 1.80 -26.97 15.93
N LEU A 38 1.87 -26.90 17.27
CA LEU A 38 2.92 -26.19 17.98
C LEU A 38 4.32 -26.69 17.55
N GLU A 39 4.44 -27.98 17.27
CA GLU A 39 5.69 -28.60 16.79
C GLU A 39 6.15 -28.07 15.43
N PHE A 40 5.22 -27.81 14.50
CA PHE A 40 5.56 -27.24 13.20
C PHE A 40 6.10 -25.81 13.35
N CYS A 41 5.50 -25.02 14.25
CA CYS A 41 5.98 -23.69 14.60
C CYS A 41 7.36 -23.74 15.28
N ARG A 42 7.61 -24.74 16.16
CA ARG A 42 8.91 -24.97 16.81
C ARG A 42 10.00 -25.32 15.80
N LYS A 43 9.76 -26.26 14.89
CA LYS A 43 10.72 -26.64 13.83
C LYS A 43 11.14 -25.47 12.94
N ILE A 44 10.18 -24.62 12.53
CA ILE A 44 10.49 -23.40 11.76
C ILE A 44 11.33 -22.42 12.59
N SER A 45 10.99 -22.25 13.87
CA SER A 45 11.75 -21.35 14.76
C SER A 45 13.18 -21.82 14.96
N GLU A 46 13.40 -23.14 15.07
CA GLU A 46 14.70 -23.75 15.27
C GLU A 46 15.59 -23.66 14.02
N GLN A 47 15.04 -23.96 12.83
CA GLN A 47 15.73 -23.73 11.56
C GLN A 47 16.12 -22.27 11.36
N LYS A 48 15.24 -21.34 11.75
CA LYS A 48 15.55 -19.89 11.69
C LYS A 48 16.66 -19.50 12.65
N ARG A 49 16.68 -20.07 13.87
CA ARG A 49 17.75 -19.82 14.84
C ARG A 49 19.11 -20.27 14.29
N ILE A 50 19.17 -21.46 13.70
CA ILE A 50 20.40 -21.99 13.08
C ILE A 50 20.90 -21.05 11.96
N PHE A 51 20.01 -20.52 11.12
CA PHE A 51 20.38 -19.59 10.06
C PHE A 51 20.83 -18.21 10.59
N PHE A 52 20.11 -17.63 11.55
CA PHE A 52 20.45 -16.33 12.15
C PHE A 52 21.64 -16.40 13.10
N ASP A 53 21.96 -17.55 13.67
CA ASP A 53 23.15 -17.70 14.52
C ASP A 53 24.36 -18.19 13.71
N SER A 54 24.21 -18.36 12.39
CA SER A 54 25.34 -18.69 11.52
C SER A 54 26.41 -17.58 11.53
N PRO A 55 27.71 -17.94 11.58
CA PRO A 55 28.82 -16.98 11.58
C PRO A 55 28.77 -15.97 10.42
N GLN A 56 28.38 -16.44 9.22
CA GLN A 56 28.25 -15.60 8.03
C GLN A 56 27.18 -14.49 8.21
N SER A 57 26.07 -14.79 8.91
CA SER A 57 25.01 -13.80 9.14
C SER A 57 25.38 -12.76 10.21
N LEU A 58 26.22 -13.14 11.18
CA LEU A 58 26.75 -12.25 12.21
C LEU A 58 27.76 -11.27 11.61
N GLU A 59 28.66 -11.78 10.76
CA GLU A 59 29.65 -10.96 10.06
C GLU A 59 28.99 -9.95 9.11
N THR A 60 27.97 -10.39 8.37
CA THR A 60 27.19 -9.51 7.49
C THR A 60 26.49 -8.39 8.28
N ARG A 61 25.94 -8.69 9.46
CA ARG A 61 25.34 -7.68 10.34
C ARG A 61 26.37 -6.70 10.90
N LYS A 62 27.55 -7.18 11.28
CA LYS A 62 28.67 -6.33 11.72
C LYS A 62 29.08 -5.36 10.63
N LYS A 63 29.30 -5.85 9.39
CA LYS A 63 29.61 -5.02 8.20
C LYS A 63 28.54 -3.97 7.91
N MET A 64 27.25 -4.32 7.99
CA MET A 64 26.17 -3.35 7.80
C MET A 64 26.07 -2.30 8.91
N SER A 65 26.36 -2.68 10.16
CA SER A 65 26.35 -1.77 11.31
C SER A 65 27.51 -0.78 11.23
N GLU A 66 28.72 -1.27 10.96
CA GLU A 66 29.92 -0.46 10.75
C GLU A 66 29.73 0.51 9.59
N ASN A 67 29.16 0.06 8.47
CA ASN A 67 28.82 0.91 7.33
C ASN A 67 27.81 2.03 7.62
N LYS A 68 27.04 1.92 8.70
CA LYS A 68 26.05 2.93 9.13
C LYS A 68 26.57 3.84 10.24
N LYS A 69 27.61 3.43 10.97
CA LYS A 69 28.20 4.23 12.05
C LYS A 69 28.77 5.52 11.44
N GLY A 70 28.33 6.67 11.95
CA GLY A 70 28.77 7.99 11.48
C GLY A 70 28.07 8.55 10.24
N LYS A 71 27.17 7.82 9.56
CA LYS A 71 26.41 8.38 8.43
C LYS A 71 25.18 9.14 8.94
N PRO A 72 25.03 10.45 8.64
CA PRO A 72 23.82 11.19 9.01
C PRO A 72 22.61 10.56 8.33
N SER A 73 21.52 10.40 9.08
CA SER A 73 20.28 9.85 8.52
C SER A 73 19.81 10.77 7.39
N PRO A 74 19.54 10.27 6.16
CA PRO A 74 19.27 11.09 4.97
C PRO A 74 18.05 12.02 5.07
N LYS A 75 17.28 11.95 6.16
CA LYS A 75 16.01 12.67 6.33
C LYS A 75 15.86 13.36 7.68
N LYS A 76 16.90 13.38 8.52
CA LYS A 76 16.81 14.08 9.81
C LYS A 76 17.10 15.57 9.55
N GLY A 77 16.04 16.37 9.45
CA GLY A 77 16.15 17.84 9.37
C GLY A 77 15.88 18.48 8.01
N ILE A 78 15.61 17.73 6.93
CA ILE A 78 15.20 18.32 5.65
C ILE A 78 13.71 18.66 5.74
N PRO A 79 13.31 19.95 5.80
CA PRO A 79 11.91 20.33 5.89
C PRO A 79 11.24 20.02 4.55
N ASN A 80 9.94 19.66 4.59
CA ASN A 80 9.22 19.31 3.37
C ASN A 80 9.17 20.53 2.42
N PRO A 81 9.71 20.43 1.19
CA PRO A 81 9.83 21.56 0.27
C PRO A 81 8.47 22.17 -0.13
N LEU A 82 7.36 21.42 0.02
CA LEU A 82 5.99 21.96 -0.16
C LEU A 82 5.61 23.05 0.85
N PHE A 83 6.36 23.18 1.95
CA PHE A 83 6.09 24.15 3.01
C PHE A 83 7.17 25.23 3.15
N GLN A 84 8.17 25.22 2.26
CA GLN A 84 9.25 26.22 2.21
C GLN A 84 9.01 27.24 1.08
N GLY A 85 9.56 28.44 1.26
CA GLY A 85 9.53 29.51 0.26
C GLY A 85 8.22 30.31 0.19
N ASP A 86 8.16 31.23 -0.76
CA ASP A 86 7.06 32.20 -0.93
C ASP A 86 5.78 31.56 -1.50
N ASN A 87 5.90 30.33 -2.02
CA ASN A 87 4.78 29.54 -2.53
C ASN A 87 3.97 28.81 -1.44
N ASN A 88 4.35 28.92 -0.16
CA ASN A 88 3.55 28.38 0.92
C ASN A 88 2.21 29.15 1.00
N PRO A 89 1.05 28.52 0.70
CA PRO A 89 -0.23 29.22 0.65
C PRO A 89 -0.61 29.82 2.02
N MET A 90 -0.07 29.29 3.12
CA MET A 90 -0.28 29.83 4.46
C MET A 90 0.54 31.09 4.76
N ARG A 91 1.54 31.41 3.93
CA ARG A 91 2.35 32.64 4.03
C ARG A 91 1.68 33.80 3.29
N LYS A 92 0.93 33.51 2.23
CA LYS A 92 0.14 34.49 1.46
C LYS A 92 -1.02 35.11 2.27
N TYR A 93 -1.48 34.44 3.33
CA TYR A 93 -2.59 34.90 4.17
C TYR A 93 -2.22 34.87 5.67
N PRO A 94 -1.39 35.81 6.14
CA PRO A 94 -0.92 35.84 7.53
C PRO A 94 -2.08 35.96 8.53
N GLU A 95 -3.16 36.65 8.17
CA GLU A 95 -4.35 36.76 9.01
C GLU A 95 -5.11 35.44 9.17
N ALA A 96 -5.28 34.67 8.09
CA ALA A 96 -5.91 33.36 8.15
C ALA A 96 -5.09 32.42 9.03
N ARG A 97 -3.76 32.46 8.91
CA ARG A 97 -2.84 31.72 9.78
C ARG A 97 -2.97 32.15 11.25
N ARG A 98 -3.06 33.45 11.53
CA ARG A 98 -3.27 33.99 12.89
C ARG A 98 -4.61 33.55 13.46
N LYS A 99 -5.70 33.64 12.69
CA LYS A 99 -7.05 33.19 13.10
C LYS A 99 -7.09 31.68 13.39
N ILE A 100 -6.49 30.86 12.52
CA ILE A 100 -6.39 29.41 12.74
C ILE A 100 -5.56 29.11 13.99
N SER A 101 -4.43 29.80 14.18
CA SER A 101 -3.58 29.64 15.36
C SER A 101 -4.34 29.99 16.65
N LEU A 102 -5.01 31.16 16.68
CA LEU A 102 -5.82 31.62 17.80
C LEU A 102 -7.05 30.74 18.06
N SER A 103 -7.62 30.08 17.05
CA SER A 103 -8.70 29.11 17.24
C SER A 103 -8.21 27.79 17.86
N LYS A 104 -6.92 27.46 17.67
CA LYS A 104 -6.30 26.23 18.18
C LYS A 104 -5.63 26.41 19.55
N MET A 105 -5.24 27.64 19.89
CA MET A 105 -4.59 27.99 21.16
C MET A 105 -5.54 28.75 22.09
N GLY A 106 -5.47 28.46 23.40
CA GLY A 106 -6.26 29.16 24.42
C GLY A 106 -7.69 28.64 24.61
N ASP A 107 -8.48 29.41 25.34
CA ASP A 107 -9.80 29.01 25.88
C ASP A 107 -10.90 28.94 24.82
N LYS A 108 -10.64 29.51 23.64
CA LYS A 108 -11.54 29.44 22.47
C LYS A 108 -11.45 28.10 21.73
N ASN A 109 -10.47 27.24 22.05
CA ASN A 109 -10.40 25.91 21.48
C ASN A 109 -11.54 25.04 22.06
N PRO A 110 -12.51 24.59 21.25
CA PRO A 110 -13.64 23.78 21.74
C PRO A 110 -13.21 22.49 22.42
N MET A 111 -12.00 21.99 22.12
CA MET A 111 -11.40 20.80 22.73
C MET A 111 -10.77 21.05 24.10
N ARG A 112 -10.73 22.29 24.59
CA ARG A 112 -10.26 22.65 25.94
C ARG A 112 -11.39 23.04 26.89
N ARG A 113 -12.61 23.21 26.37
CA ARG A 113 -13.81 23.60 27.13
C ARG A 113 -14.54 22.34 27.62
N PRO A 114 -14.52 22.01 28.93
CA PRO A 114 -15.07 20.76 29.45
C PRO A 114 -16.54 20.53 29.06
N GLU A 115 -17.34 21.59 29.02
CA GLU A 115 -18.76 21.58 28.68
C GLU A 115 -19.01 21.20 27.20
N VAL A 116 -18.16 21.66 26.28
CA VAL A 116 -18.28 21.32 24.85
C VAL A 116 -17.88 19.87 24.61
N ILE A 117 -16.86 19.39 25.34
CA ILE A 117 -16.44 17.98 25.31
C ILE A 117 -17.56 17.09 25.87
N ALA A 118 -18.15 17.46 27.01
CA ALA A 118 -19.25 16.73 27.64
C ALA A 118 -20.47 16.64 26.72
N LYS A 119 -20.89 17.77 26.11
CA LYS A 119 -21.99 17.79 25.14
C LYS A 119 -21.71 16.88 23.94
N ARG A 120 -20.49 16.94 23.39
CA ARG A 120 -20.11 16.10 22.24
C ARG A 120 -20.09 14.61 22.58
N LEU A 121 -19.64 14.24 23.78
CA LEU A 121 -19.68 12.85 24.28
C LEU A 121 -21.12 12.36 24.48
N LYS A 122 -21.99 13.22 25.01
CA LYS A 122 -23.43 12.94 25.15
C LYS A 122 -24.10 12.74 23.79
N ASP A 123 -23.87 13.64 22.84
CA ASP A 123 -24.36 13.51 21.45
C ASP A 123 -23.87 12.20 20.79
N PHE A 124 -22.62 11.79 21.03
CA PHE A 124 -22.10 10.52 20.50
C PHE A 124 -22.75 9.30 21.15
N ALA A 125 -23.05 9.36 22.45
CA ALA A 125 -23.74 8.29 23.16
C ALA A 125 -25.21 8.16 22.70
N GLU A 126 -25.90 9.30 22.51
CA GLU A 126 -27.31 9.35 22.10
C GLU A 126 -27.50 8.97 20.63
N ARG A 127 -26.61 9.42 19.73
CA ARG A 127 -26.71 9.08 18.29
C ARG A 127 -26.36 7.64 17.96
N GLY A 128 -25.94 6.84 18.95
CA GLY A 128 -25.65 5.42 18.76
C GLY A 128 -24.63 5.15 17.64
N VAL A 129 -23.73 6.10 17.34
CA VAL A 129 -22.70 5.96 16.29
C VAL A 129 -21.56 5.09 16.83
N TYR A 130 -21.92 3.86 17.15
CA TYR A 130 -21.05 2.72 17.02
C TYR A 130 -20.70 2.64 15.54
N ALA A 131 -19.41 2.65 15.21
CA ALA A 131 -19.00 2.24 13.88
C ALA A 131 -19.66 0.87 13.62
N GLU A 132 -20.38 0.71 12.50
CA GLU A 132 -21.08 -0.52 12.13
C GLU A 132 -20.17 -1.77 12.15
N ASN A 133 -18.86 -1.58 12.25
CA ASN A 133 -17.83 -2.63 12.34
C ASN A 133 -16.88 -2.51 13.56
N GLY A 134 -17.17 -1.66 14.54
CA GLY A 134 -16.32 -1.42 15.71
C GLY A 134 -16.79 -2.22 16.93
N LYS A 135 -15.90 -3.01 17.54
CA LYS A 135 -16.15 -3.63 18.85
C LYS A 135 -16.65 -2.57 19.84
N LYS A 136 -17.74 -2.84 20.57
CA LYS A 136 -18.24 -1.97 21.64
C LYS A 136 -17.10 -1.65 22.60
N ILE A 137 -16.84 -0.36 22.84
CA ILE A 137 -15.90 0.07 23.86
C ILE A 137 -16.44 -0.46 25.20
N SER A 138 -15.61 -1.12 26.00
CA SER A 138 -16.06 -1.66 27.29
C SER A 138 -16.53 -0.54 28.20
N LYS A 139 -17.54 -0.81 29.05
CA LYS A 139 -18.04 0.13 30.05
C LYS A 139 -16.90 0.71 30.91
N THR A 140 -15.97 -0.15 31.31
CA THR A 140 -14.75 0.24 32.06
C THR A 140 -13.85 1.20 31.28
N THR A 141 -13.75 1.07 29.95
CA THR A 141 -12.97 2.00 29.13
C THR A 141 -13.68 3.34 28.97
N LEU A 142 -15.01 3.34 28.88
CA LEU A 142 -15.80 4.58 28.87
C LEU A 142 -15.69 5.33 30.20
N GLU A 143 -15.78 4.63 31.34
CA GLU A 143 -15.59 5.21 32.67
C GLU A 143 -14.19 5.83 32.82
N ARG A 144 -13.15 5.14 32.32
CA ARG A 144 -11.77 5.67 32.31
C ARG A 144 -11.57 6.87 31.37
N ILE A 145 -12.31 6.95 30.26
CA ILE A 145 -12.29 8.12 29.37
C ILE A 145 -13.01 9.29 30.05
N ALA A 146 -14.18 9.04 30.65
CA ALA A 146 -15.00 10.03 31.34
C ALA A 146 -14.29 10.62 32.57
N SER A 147 -13.57 9.79 33.33
CA SER A 147 -12.77 10.22 34.48
C SER A 147 -11.46 10.91 34.11
N GLY A 148 -11.15 11.05 32.81
CA GLY A 148 -9.88 11.62 32.33
C GLY A 148 -8.66 10.70 32.52
N GLN A 149 -8.82 9.49 33.08
CA GLN A 149 -7.75 8.50 33.21
C GLN A 149 -7.19 8.03 31.86
N ILE A 150 -8.00 8.07 30.79
CA ILE A 150 -7.57 7.86 29.40
C ILE A 150 -7.67 9.19 28.66
N VAL A 151 -6.69 10.07 28.88
CA VAL A 151 -6.40 11.13 27.91
C VAL A 151 -6.02 10.47 26.59
N ARG A 152 -6.68 10.84 25.49
CA ARG A 152 -6.21 10.51 24.13
C ARG A 152 -4.77 11.00 24.07
N ARG A 153 -3.79 10.11 24.19
CA ARG A 153 -2.38 10.47 24.18
C ARG A 153 -1.93 10.82 22.77
N SER A 154 -2.47 11.92 22.24
CA SER A 154 -1.84 12.67 21.18
C SER A 154 -0.43 13.03 21.66
N GLY A 155 0.59 12.35 21.14
CA GLY A 155 1.97 12.55 21.55
C GLY A 155 2.54 11.53 22.54
N TYR A 156 1.89 10.38 22.77
CA TYR A 156 2.58 9.28 23.48
C TYR A 156 3.74 8.79 22.61
N THR A 157 4.95 9.11 23.04
CA THR A 157 6.14 8.41 22.58
C THR A 157 6.16 7.07 23.32
N PHE A 158 6.17 5.97 22.57
CA PHE A 158 6.46 4.67 23.15
C PHE A 158 7.82 4.74 23.88
N SER A 159 7.94 4.04 25.02
CA SER A 159 9.24 3.83 25.64
C SER A 159 10.18 3.17 24.63
N ASP A 160 11.48 3.41 24.76
CA ASP A 160 12.45 2.82 23.83
C ASP A 160 12.45 1.29 23.89
N GLU A 161 12.17 0.72 25.07
CA GLU A 161 11.94 -0.72 25.25
C GLU A 161 10.73 -1.22 24.42
N ALA A 162 9.59 -0.51 24.46
CA ALA A 162 8.41 -0.89 23.67
C ALA A 162 8.65 -0.74 22.16
N LYS A 163 9.39 0.30 21.74
CA LYS A 163 9.82 0.45 20.33
C LYS A 163 10.70 -0.73 19.92
N GLU A 164 11.65 -1.12 20.76
CA GLU A 164 12.56 -2.23 20.50
C GLU A 164 11.80 -3.56 20.39
N LYS A 165 10.88 -3.82 21.32
CA LYS A 165 10.00 -5.01 21.27
C LYS A 165 9.17 -5.06 19.98
N MET A 166 8.59 -3.94 19.56
CA MET A 166 7.86 -3.85 18.27
C MET A 166 8.79 -4.05 17.07
N ARG A 167 10.04 -3.54 17.14
CA ARG A 167 11.05 -3.72 16.10
C ARG A 167 11.41 -5.20 15.96
N LEU A 168 11.82 -5.85 17.06
CA LEU A 168 12.17 -7.27 17.11
C LEU A 168 11.02 -8.16 16.64
N ALA A 169 9.78 -7.84 17.02
CA ALA A 169 8.61 -8.58 16.58
C ALA A 169 8.37 -8.52 15.05
N LYS A 170 8.89 -7.49 14.37
CA LYS A 170 8.78 -7.29 12.92
C LYS A 170 10.00 -7.78 12.13
N VAL A 171 11.16 -7.96 12.76
CA VAL A 171 12.35 -8.51 12.09
C VAL A 171 11.99 -9.88 11.50
N GLY A 172 12.28 -10.07 10.22
CA GLY A 172 11.99 -11.30 9.47
C GLY A 172 10.55 -11.42 8.95
N LYS A 173 9.53 -10.97 9.69
CA LYS A 173 8.11 -11.23 9.35
C LYS A 173 7.54 -10.43 8.17
N CYS A 174 8.29 -9.50 7.61
CA CYS A 174 7.86 -8.66 6.49
C CYS A 174 8.89 -8.60 5.36
N SER A 175 9.85 -9.53 5.35
CA SER A 175 10.95 -9.60 4.39
C SER A 175 11.10 -11.02 3.88
N GLY A 176 11.66 -11.17 2.68
CA GLY A 176 11.88 -12.49 2.08
C GLY A 176 10.59 -13.29 1.99
N GLU A 177 10.67 -14.57 2.33
CA GLU A 177 9.60 -15.54 2.11
C GLU A 177 8.35 -15.34 2.98
N ASP A 178 8.55 -14.80 4.18
CA ASP A 178 7.47 -14.53 5.13
C ASP A 178 6.62 -13.32 4.72
N ASN A 179 7.07 -12.51 3.76
CA ASN A 179 6.26 -11.40 3.26
C ASN A 179 5.12 -11.96 2.38
N SER A 180 3.88 -11.67 2.73
CA SER A 180 2.70 -12.05 1.93
C SER A 180 2.73 -11.62 0.45
N ASN A 181 3.52 -10.59 0.12
CA ASN A 181 3.73 -10.12 -1.24
C ASN A 181 4.93 -10.79 -1.96
N TRP A 182 5.70 -11.63 -1.27
CA TRP A 182 6.79 -12.38 -1.88
C TRP A 182 6.24 -13.43 -2.85
N LYS A 183 6.88 -13.52 -4.02
CA LYS A 183 6.46 -14.38 -5.12
C LYS A 183 7.63 -15.29 -5.55
N GLY A 184 8.29 -15.94 -4.59
CA GLY A 184 9.40 -16.86 -4.89
C GLY A 184 10.62 -16.16 -5.47
N GLY A 185 10.95 -14.96 -4.98
CA GLY A 185 12.14 -14.24 -5.44
C GLY A 185 12.07 -13.68 -6.86
N LYS A 186 10.90 -13.63 -7.51
CA LYS A 186 10.73 -13.09 -8.88
C LYS A 186 11.34 -11.70 -9.12
N SER A 187 11.48 -10.89 -8.07
CA SER A 187 12.15 -9.59 -8.16
C SER A 187 13.66 -9.70 -8.44
N PHE A 188 14.32 -10.78 -8.00
CA PHE A 188 15.76 -11.02 -8.15
C PHE A 188 16.15 -11.57 -9.51
N TYR A 189 15.20 -11.99 -10.35
CA TYR A 189 15.52 -12.33 -11.73
C TYR A 189 16.15 -11.13 -12.42
N ILE A 190 17.38 -11.38 -12.88
CA ILE A 190 18.19 -10.47 -13.68
C ILE A 190 17.39 -10.15 -14.94
N TYR A 191 17.27 -8.87 -15.26
CA TYR A 191 16.68 -8.48 -16.54
C TYR A 191 17.61 -8.92 -17.66
N PRO A 192 17.08 -9.39 -18.79
CA PRO A 192 17.89 -9.74 -19.94
C PRO A 192 18.62 -8.49 -20.47
N LYS A 193 19.76 -8.68 -21.16
CA LYS A 193 20.68 -7.58 -21.56
C LYS A 193 20.01 -6.56 -22.49
N GLU A 194 18.99 -6.99 -23.20
CA GLU A 194 18.15 -6.22 -24.12
C GLU A 194 17.33 -5.16 -23.38
N PHE A 195 16.95 -5.39 -22.12
CA PHE A 195 16.22 -4.42 -21.28
C PHE A 195 17.14 -3.34 -20.67
N ASN A 196 17.97 -2.75 -21.54
CA ASN A 196 18.99 -1.76 -21.21
C ASN A 196 18.44 -0.33 -21.16
N LEU A 197 19.32 0.66 -20.95
CA LEU A 197 18.93 2.07 -20.87
C LEU A 197 18.45 2.63 -22.21
N LYS A 198 19.01 2.17 -23.33
CA LYS A 198 18.65 2.61 -24.68
C LYS A 198 17.19 2.26 -24.99
N LEU A 199 16.81 0.99 -24.83
CA LEU A 199 15.43 0.54 -25.02
C LEU A 199 14.45 1.29 -24.10
N LYS A 200 14.85 1.56 -22.86
CA LYS A 200 14.02 2.32 -21.92
C LYS A 200 13.81 3.77 -22.34
N GLU A 201 14.77 4.37 -23.04
CA GLU A 201 14.65 5.73 -23.54
C GLU A 201 13.79 5.76 -24.80
N GLU A 202 14.00 4.83 -25.74
CA GLU A 202 13.16 4.67 -26.93
C GLU A 202 11.66 4.53 -26.55
N VAL A 203 11.35 3.72 -25.53
CA VAL A 203 9.97 3.57 -25.02
C VAL A 203 9.41 4.87 -24.45
N LYS A 204 10.23 5.66 -23.75
CA LYS A 204 9.79 6.96 -23.20
C LYS A 204 9.61 8.01 -24.29
N GLU A 205 10.50 8.04 -25.28
CA GLU A 205 10.42 8.95 -26.42
C GLU A 205 9.14 8.70 -27.22
N ARG A 206 8.85 7.44 -27.55
CA ARG A 206 7.58 7.02 -28.17
C ARG A 206 6.37 7.51 -27.36
N ASP A 207 6.46 7.42 -26.04
CA ASP A 207 5.40 7.77 -25.11
C ASP A 207 5.40 9.26 -24.71
N GLU A 208 6.16 10.10 -25.43
CA GLU A 208 6.32 11.55 -25.20
C GLU A 208 6.70 11.91 -23.76
N HIS A 209 7.47 11.06 -23.10
CA HIS A 209 7.81 11.15 -21.67
C HIS A 209 6.56 11.38 -20.79
N LYS A 210 5.43 10.74 -21.12
CA LYS A 210 4.20 10.78 -20.35
C LYS A 210 3.83 9.38 -19.87
N CYS A 211 3.27 9.31 -18.66
CA CYS A 211 2.68 8.07 -18.19
C CYS A 211 1.49 7.70 -19.06
N GLN A 212 1.54 6.57 -19.76
CA GLN A 212 0.48 6.16 -20.69
C GLN A 212 -0.85 5.86 -19.98
N VAL A 213 -0.82 5.54 -18.68
CA VAL A 213 -2.05 5.29 -17.89
C VAL A 213 -2.75 6.57 -17.43
N CYS A 214 -2.00 7.63 -17.06
CA CYS A 214 -2.59 8.84 -16.46
C CYS A 214 -2.22 10.15 -17.16
N ALA A 215 -1.52 10.07 -18.29
CA ALA A 215 -1.06 11.16 -19.14
C ALA A 215 -0.14 12.21 -18.48
N LYS A 216 0.31 12.00 -17.24
CA LYS A 216 1.14 12.99 -16.53
C LYS A 216 2.60 12.93 -17.02
N PRO A 217 3.19 14.07 -17.41
CA PRO A 217 4.59 14.15 -17.84
C PRO A 217 5.59 14.27 -16.67
N LYS A 218 5.11 14.50 -15.43
CA LYS A 218 5.97 14.81 -14.29
C LYS A 218 6.22 13.60 -13.38
N GLY A 219 7.46 13.49 -12.93
CA GLY A 219 7.90 12.53 -11.90
C GLY A 219 8.85 11.46 -12.44
N ILE A 220 9.18 10.49 -11.59
CA ILE A 220 10.02 9.35 -11.98
C ILE A 220 9.14 8.41 -12.82
N LEU A 221 9.44 8.37 -14.12
CA LEU A 221 8.86 7.44 -15.08
C LEU A 221 9.73 6.19 -15.19
N GLY A 222 9.08 5.05 -15.37
CA GLY A 222 9.75 3.77 -15.65
C GLY A 222 9.00 2.99 -16.71
N VAL A 223 9.67 2.03 -17.31
CA VAL A 223 9.09 1.13 -18.31
C VAL A 223 8.52 -0.11 -17.62
N HIS A 224 7.31 -0.50 -18.01
CA HIS A 224 6.57 -1.63 -17.49
C HIS A 224 6.21 -2.61 -18.59
N HIS A 225 6.48 -3.91 -18.38
CA HIS A 225 6.02 -5.00 -19.23
C HIS A 225 4.52 -5.25 -19.02
N ILE A 226 3.73 -5.18 -20.09
CA ILE A 226 2.27 -5.33 -20.07
C ILE A 226 1.86 -6.76 -19.67
N ASP A 227 2.56 -7.77 -20.21
CA ASP A 227 2.36 -9.19 -19.93
C ASP A 227 3.00 -9.67 -18.61
N TYR A 228 3.77 -8.81 -17.94
CA TYR A 228 4.58 -9.13 -16.75
C TYR A 228 5.72 -10.15 -16.98
N ASP A 229 6.04 -10.49 -18.22
CA ASP A 229 7.22 -11.28 -18.56
C ASP A 229 8.42 -10.35 -18.80
N LYS A 230 9.43 -10.45 -17.94
CA LYS A 230 10.66 -9.64 -18.02
C LYS A 230 11.51 -9.95 -19.25
N ASN A 231 11.28 -11.10 -19.89
CA ASN A 231 12.02 -11.53 -21.07
C ASN A 231 11.40 -11.00 -22.37
N ASN A 232 10.14 -10.56 -22.35
CA ASN A 232 9.44 -10.08 -23.53
C ASN A 232 9.65 -8.56 -23.72
N ASN A 233 10.77 -8.20 -24.36
CA ASN A 233 11.18 -6.81 -24.56
C ASN A 233 10.75 -6.21 -25.91
N ILE A 234 9.72 -6.77 -26.56
CA ILE A 234 9.15 -6.16 -27.77
C ILE A 234 8.55 -4.79 -27.42
N MET A 235 8.71 -3.81 -28.31
CA MET A 235 8.32 -2.43 -28.08
C MET A 235 6.85 -2.29 -27.64
N ASP A 236 5.95 -3.06 -28.25
CA ASP A 236 4.51 -3.02 -27.98
C ASP A 236 4.11 -3.63 -26.62
N ASN A 237 4.96 -4.46 -26.04
CA ASN A 237 4.76 -5.01 -24.69
C ASN A 237 5.29 -4.07 -23.58
N LEU A 238 5.93 -2.96 -23.95
CA LEU A 238 6.53 -2.02 -23.02
C LEU A 238 5.72 -0.73 -22.93
N LEU A 239 5.54 -0.23 -21.71
CA LEU A 239 4.73 0.96 -21.42
C LEU A 239 5.44 1.92 -20.46
N THR A 240 5.48 3.21 -20.79
CA THR A 240 5.97 4.24 -19.87
C THR A 240 4.91 4.55 -18.80
N VAL A 241 5.28 4.35 -17.53
CA VAL A 241 4.38 4.55 -16.39
C VAL A 241 5.04 5.33 -15.25
N CYS A 242 4.26 6.17 -14.57
CA CYS A 242 4.71 6.80 -13.32
C CYS A 242 4.67 5.80 -12.15
N ARG A 243 5.41 6.09 -11.08
CA ARG A 243 5.46 5.26 -9.86
C ARG A 243 4.09 4.88 -9.31
N LYS A 244 3.13 5.81 -9.31
CA LYS A 244 1.76 5.56 -8.80
C LYS A 244 1.06 4.50 -9.65
N CYS A 245 1.08 4.67 -10.97
CA CYS A 245 0.44 3.75 -11.91
C CYS A 245 1.13 2.39 -11.94
N ASN A 246 2.47 2.33 -11.89
CA ASN A 246 3.22 1.08 -11.78
C ASN A 246 2.80 0.26 -10.54
N GLY A 247 2.57 0.93 -9.41
CA GLY A 247 2.05 0.30 -8.19
C GLY A 247 0.63 -0.23 -8.34
N LEU A 248 -0.23 0.44 -9.12
CA LEU A 248 -1.60 -0.02 -9.41
C LEU A 248 -1.60 -1.23 -10.34
N LEU A 249 -0.84 -1.18 -11.43
CA LEU A 249 -0.68 -2.29 -12.38
C LEU A 249 -0.21 -3.56 -11.64
N ASN A 250 0.83 -3.44 -10.82
CA ASN A 250 1.35 -4.58 -10.06
C ASN A 250 0.35 -5.19 -9.06
N LYS A 251 -0.57 -4.40 -8.50
CA LYS A 251 -1.60 -4.91 -7.56
C LYS A 251 -2.70 -5.70 -8.29
N ASN A 252 -3.09 -5.26 -9.48
CA ASN A 252 -4.25 -5.79 -10.20
C ASN A 252 -3.87 -6.45 -11.53
N ARG A 253 -2.78 -7.24 -11.55
CA ARG A 253 -2.23 -7.85 -12.78
C ARG A 253 -3.27 -8.52 -13.66
N LYS A 254 -4.19 -9.31 -13.06
CA LYS A 254 -5.25 -10.00 -13.80
C LYS A 254 -6.18 -9.03 -14.51
N MET A 255 -6.63 -7.99 -13.81
CA MET A 255 -7.56 -7.01 -14.38
C MET A 255 -6.90 -6.21 -15.51
N PHE A 256 -5.65 -5.78 -15.31
CA PHE A 256 -4.94 -4.98 -16.30
C PHE A 256 -4.45 -5.79 -17.49
N SER A 257 -4.09 -7.05 -17.30
CA SER A 257 -3.72 -7.94 -18.42
C SER A 257 -4.86 -8.04 -19.44
N TYR A 258 -6.13 -8.15 -19.00
CA TYR A 258 -7.28 -8.13 -19.92
C TYR A 258 -7.56 -6.77 -20.56
N MET A 259 -7.33 -5.67 -19.84
CA MET A 259 -7.56 -4.33 -20.39
C MET A 259 -6.46 -3.90 -21.36
N LEU A 260 -5.23 -4.36 -21.17
CA LEU A 260 -4.07 -3.98 -21.96
C LEU A 260 -3.74 -4.97 -23.08
N SER A 261 -4.23 -6.21 -23.02
CA SER A 261 -4.17 -7.13 -24.18
C SER A 261 -4.98 -6.60 -25.37
N ASP A 262 -5.91 -5.68 -25.10
CA ASP A 262 -6.67 -4.95 -26.11
C ASP A 262 -6.24 -3.47 -26.08
N ILE A 263 -4.92 -3.24 -26.09
CA ILE A 263 -4.34 -1.89 -25.98
C ILE A 263 -4.86 -0.96 -27.06
N ASP A 264 -5.14 -1.53 -28.24
CA ASP A 264 -5.65 -0.81 -29.39
C ASP A 264 -7.08 -0.31 -29.12
N ARG A 265 -7.94 -1.15 -28.52
CA ARG A 265 -9.25 -0.74 -28.01
C ARG A 265 -9.13 0.22 -26.83
N TRP A 266 -8.18 0.03 -25.93
CA TRP A 266 -7.99 0.90 -24.78
C TRP A 266 -7.50 2.30 -25.17
N LEU A 267 -6.58 2.39 -26.13
CA LEU A 267 -6.13 3.64 -26.73
C LEU A 267 -7.27 4.30 -27.51
N LYS A 268 -8.03 3.54 -28.31
CA LYS A 268 -9.24 4.06 -29.00
C LYS A 268 -10.31 4.55 -28.01
N MET A 269 -10.54 3.86 -26.90
CA MET A 269 -11.47 4.30 -25.85
C MET A 269 -10.96 5.53 -25.09
N SER A 270 -9.66 5.60 -24.80
CA SER A 270 -9.08 6.73 -24.06
C SER A 270 -8.87 7.97 -24.93
N LEU A 271 -8.69 7.82 -26.25
CA LEU A 271 -8.69 8.89 -27.24
C LEU A 271 -10.12 9.36 -27.56
N GLY A 272 -11.09 8.45 -27.69
CA GLY A 272 -12.50 8.82 -27.87
C GLY A 272 -13.09 9.59 -26.68
N VAL A 273 -12.60 9.32 -25.45
CA VAL A 273 -12.94 10.12 -24.25
C VAL A 273 -12.23 11.49 -24.25
N ARG A 274 -11.09 11.65 -24.94
CA ARG A 274 -10.40 12.94 -25.06
C ARG A 274 -11.09 13.87 -26.08
N GLU A 275 -11.63 13.35 -27.18
CA GLU A 275 -12.45 14.15 -28.10
C GLU A 275 -13.80 14.56 -27.47
N ALA A 276 -14.44 13.66 -26.73
CA ALA A 276 -15.69 13.94 -26.02
C ALA A 276 -15.56 14.85 -24.77
N LEU A 277 -14.34 15.24 -24.39
CA LEU A 277 -14.08 16.23 -23.33
C LEU A 277 -13.71 17.61 -23.90
N VAL A 278 -13.27 17.68 -25.17
CA VAL A 278 -13.05 18.95 -25.89
C VAL A 278 -14.36 19.43 -26.52
N ILE A 279 -15.21 18.51 -26.96
CA ILE A 279 -16.62 18.77 -27.30
C ILE A 279 -17.41 18.46 -26.04
N GLY A 280 -18.05 19.42 -25.37
CA GLY A 280 -18.69 19.26 -24.05
C GLY A 280 -19.86 18.26 -23.98
N VAL A 281 -19.65 16.99 -24.31
CA VAL A 281 -20.66 15.94 -24.31
C VAL A 281 -20.52 15.13 -23.02
N ARG A 282 -21.43 15.40 -22.10
CA ARG A 282 -21.55 14.68 -20.83
C ARG A 282 -22.20 13.32 -21.08
N MET A 283 -21.44 12.30 -21.48
CA MET A 283 -21.98 10.95 -21.59
C MET A 283 -22.17 10.34 -20.19
N GLY A 284 -23.42 10.12 -19.81
CA GLY A 284 -23.79 9.35 -18.62
C GLY A 284 -23.35 7.90 -18.79
N MET A 285 -22.57 7.38 -17.84
CA MET A 285 -22.28 5.95 -17.79
C MET A 285 -23.57 5.18 -17.45
N PRO A 286 -23.97 4.19 -18.25
CA PRO A 286 -25.07 3.32 -17.87
C PRO A 286 -24.61 2.43 -16.71
N TYR A 287 -25.20 2.66 -15.53
CA TYR A 287 -25.20 1.65 -14.48
C TYR A 287 -26.06 0.48 -14.96
N ALA A 288 -25.43 -0.67 -15.16
CA ALA A 288 -26.13 -1.92 -15.39
C ALA A 288 -27.07 -2.21 -14.21
N ARG A 289 -28.34 -2.48 -14.52
CA ARG A 289 -29.33 -3.03 -13.59
C ARG A 289 -29.10 -4.52 -13.41
#